data_AF-A0A2S7IPL9-F1
#
_entry.id   AF-A0A2S7IPL9-F1
#
_cell.length_a   1.000
_cell.length_b   1.000
_cell.length_c   1.000
_cell.angle_alpha   90.00
_cell.angle_beta   90.00
_cell.angle_gamma   90.00
#
_symmetry.space_group_name_H-M   'P 1'
#
loop_
_entity.id
_entity.type
_entity.pdbx_description
1 polymer ?
#
loop_
_entity_poly.entity_id
_entity_poly.type
_entity_poly.pdbx_seq_one_letter_code
_entity_poly.pdbx_strand_id
1 'polypeptide(L)'
;MTPIRIEKVGDINFTYPYLELFKEQQLNPFMEIGITDDRELSFTIYPIAEKVVLTLEQWEGILTTAKEFLPKALRDEDSFQEWYGKESKP
;
A
#
# COMPACT_ATOMS: atom_id res chain seq x y z
N MET A 1 7.23 -21.13 -9.26
CA MET A 1 6.05 -20.25 -9.14
C MET A 1 6.58 -18.83 -9.05
N THR A 2 6.01 -17.88 -9.79
CA THR A 2 6.59 -16.53 -9.92
C THR A 2 6.37 -15.72 -8.63
N PRO A 3 7.41 -15.13 -8.01
CA PRO A 3 7.27 -14.31 -6.81
C PRO A 3 6.49 -13.02 -7.10
N ILE A 4 5.80 -12.53 -6.07
CA ILE A 4 5.14 -11.21 -6.07
C ILE A 4 6.09 -10.23 -5.39
N ARG A 5 6.42 -9.14 -6.10
CA ARG A 5 7.20 -8.02 -5.56
C ARG A 5 6.22 -6.98 -5.02
N ILE A 6 6.45 -6.52 -3.79
CA ILE A 6 5.63 -5.50 -3.12
C ILE A 6 6.53 -4.31 -2.81
N GLU A 7 6.14 -3.11 -3.24
CA GLU A 7 6.88 -1.88 -3.01
C GLU A 7 6.02 -0.86 -2.27
N LYS A 8 6.59 -0.20 -1.26
CA LYS A 8 5.94 0.92 -0.58
C LYS A 8 6.24 2.20 -1.34
N VAL A 9 5.19 2.91 -1.74
CA VAL A 9 5.27 4.20 -2.40
C VAL A 9 4.77 5.28 -1.45
N GLY A 10 5.56 6.33 -1.29
CA GLY A 10 5.14 7.57 -0.64
C GLY A 10 5.04 8.66 -1.69
N ASP A 11 3.90 9.31 -1.77
CA ASP A 11 3.64 10.40 -2.72
C ASP A 11 3.11 11.60 -1.94
N ILE A 12 3.67 12.78 -2.20
CA ILE A 12 3.32 14.04 -1.54
C ILE A 12 1.85 14.44 -1.76
N ASN A 13 1.21 13.89 -2.79
CA ASN A 13 -0.19 14.16 -3.12
C ASN A 13 -1.16 13.23 -2.39
N PHE A 14 -0.66 12.25 -1.63
CA PHE A 14 -1.48 11.31 -0.89
C PHE A 14 -1.20 11.45 0.61
N THR A 15 -2.28 11.45 1.41
CA THR A 15 -2.18 11.51 2.87
C THR A 15 -1.45 10.31 3.45
N TYR A 16 -1.69 9.13 2.88
CA TYR A 16 -1.05 7.90 3.32
C TYR A 16 -0.16 7.35 2.20
N PRO A 17 0.96 6.69 2.54
CA PRO A 17 1.66 5.85 1.56
C PRO A 17 0.73 4.72 1.08
N TYR A 18 1.10 4.08 -0.01
CA TYR A 18 0.40 2.91 -0.55
C TYR A 18 1.41 1.82 -0.95
N LEU A 19 0.91 0.62 -1.26
CA LEU A 19 1.71 -0.50 -1.73
C LEU A 19 1.39 -0.80 -3.19
N GLU A 20 2.43 -1.00 -4.00
CA GLU A 20 2.31 -1.49 -5.37
C GLU A 20 2.76 -2.94 -5.46
N LEU A 21 1.96 -3.76 -6.16
CA LEU A 21 2.21 -5.19 -6.32
C LEU A 21 2.51 -5.50 -7.78
N PHE A 22 3.62 -6.19 -7.99
CA PHE A 22 4.14 -6.52 -9.31
C PHE A 22 4.33 -8.02 -9.47
N LYS A 23 4.05 -8.49 -10.68
CA LYS A 23 4.54 -9.80 -11.13
C LYS A 23 6.01 -9.65 -11.51
N GLU A 24 6.83 -10.65 -11.22
CA GLU A 24 8.27 -10.62 -11.46
C GLU A 24 8.62 -10.06 -12.86
N GLN A 25 9.64 -9.19 -12.94
CA GLN A 25 10.12 -8.50 -14.15
C GLN A 25 9.14 -7.51 -14.81
N GLN A 26 7.91 -7.37 -14.32
CA GLN A 26 6.99 -6.34 -14.81
C GLN A 26 7.31 -4.98 -14.19
N LEU A 27 7.23 -3.95 -15.02
CA LEU A 27 7.42 -2.55 -14.63
C LEU A 27 6.14 -1.91 -14.10
N ASN A 28 4.97 -2.41 -14.51
CA ASN A 28 3.68 -1.86 -14.10
C ASN A 28 3.05 -2.74 -13.01
N PRO A 29 2.46 -2.13 -11.96
CA PRO A 29 1.77 -2.89 -10.94
C PRO A 29 0.48 -3.49 -11.51
N PHE A 30 0.10 -4.66 -10.99
CA PHE A 30 -1.20 -5.24 -11.27
C PHE A 30 -2.23 -4.92 -10.19
N MET A 31 -1.76 -4.52 -9.01
CA MET A 31 -2.60 -4.17 -7.87
C MET A 31 -1.91 -3.11 -7.03
N GLU A 32 -2.72 -2.25 -6.45
CA GLU A 32 -2.34 -1.28 -5.44
C GLU A 32 -3.16 -1.52 -4.17
N ILE A 33 -2.51 -1.33 -3.02
CA ILE A 33 -3.15 -1.38 -1.71
C ILE A 33 -2.97 -0.02 -1.05
N GLY A 34 -4.05 0.74 -0.98
CA GLY A 34 -4.08 2.08 -0.40
C GLY A 34 -4.80 2.12 0.94
N ILE A 35 -4.91 3.32 1.49
CA ILE A 35 -5.70 3.62 2.68
C ILE A 35 -6.67 4.74 2.31
N THR A 36 -7.95 4.51 2.58
CA THR A 36 -9.03 5.49 2.34
C THR A 36 -9.05 6.56 3.42
N ASP A 37 -9.80 7.64 3.18
CA ASP A 37 -10.03 8.70 4.17
C ASP A 37 -10.73 8.17 5.44
N ASP A 38 -11.51 7.09 5.31
CA ASP A 38 -12.15 6.37 6.41
C ASP A 38 -11.18 5.44 7.17
N ARG A 39 -9.87 5.50 6.85
CA ARG A 39 -8.78 4.71 7.45
C ARG A 39 -8.94 3.20 7.24
N GLU A 40 -9.59 2.80 6.15
CA GLU A 40 -9.73 1.40 5.71
C GLU A 40 -8.78 1.06 4.55
N LEU A 41 -8.40 -0.21 4.42
CA LEU A 41 -7.63 -0.70 3.28
C LEU A 41 -8.47 -0.66 1.99
N SER A 42 -7.94 -0.06 0.94
CA SER A 42 -8.48 -0.15 -0.42
C SER A 42 -7.61 -1.06 -1.29
N PHE A 43 -8.23 -1.74 -2.24
CA PHE A 43 -7.54 -2.59 -3.20
C PHE A 43 -7.93 -2.17 -4.62
N THR A 44 -7.00 -1.58 -5.35
CA THR A 44 -7.19 -1.19 -6.76
C THR A 44 -6.54 -2.26 -7.63
N ILE A 45 -7.28 -2.80 -8.60
CA ILE A 45 -6.78 -3.82 -9.53
C ILE A 45 -6.67 -3.17 -10.92
N TYR A 46 -5.46 -3.16 -11.46
CA TYR A 46 -5.19 -2.56 -12.76
C TYR A 46 -5.40 -3.60 -13.88
N PRO A 47 -6.06 -3.21 -14.98
CA PRO A 47 -6.08 -4.03 -16.18
C PRO A 47 -4.66 -4.09 -16.75
N ILE A 48 -4.05 -5.27 -16.74
CA ILE A 48 -2.75 -5.51 -17.38
C ILE A 48 -2.92 -6.48 -18.55
N ALA A 49 -2.01 -6.41 -19.53
CA ALA A 49 -2.07 -7.25 -20.74
C ALA A 49 -1.91 -8.75 -20.42
N GLU A 50 -1.22 -9.08 -19.34
CA GLU A 50 -0.97 -10.45 -18.93
C GLU A 50 -1.97 -10.94 -17.88
N LYS A 51 -2.31 -12.23 -17.93
CA LYS A 51 -3.08 -12.84 -16.85
C LYS A 51 -2.28 -12.84 -15.55
N VAL A 52 -2.90 -12.37 -14.47
CA VAL A 52 -2.45 -12.56 -13.09
C VAL A 52 -3.17 -13.77 -12.50
N VAL A 53 -2.40 -14.70 -11.95
CA VAL A 53 -2.91 -15.84 -11.19
C VAL A 53 -2.14 -15.88 -9.89
N LEU A 54 -2.87 -15.85 -8.77
CA LEU A 54 -2.33 -15.97 -7.43
C LEU A 54 -2.72 -17.33 -6.87
N THR A 55 -1.80 -18.00 -6.19
CA THR A 55 -2.18 -19.08 -5.28
C THR A 55 -2.81 -18.53 -4.02
N LEU A 56 -3.46 -19.42 -3.26
CA LEU A 56 -3.95 -19.10 -1.92
C LEU A 56 -2.82 -18.54 -1.04
N GLU A 57 -1.66 -19.20 -1.02
CA GLU A 57 -0.49 -18.76 -0.25
C GLU A 57 -0.02 -17.35 -0.64
N GLN A 58 0.04 -17.04 -1.94
CA GLN A 58 0.43 -15.71 -2.39
C GLN A 58 -0.59 -14.65 -1.97
N TRP A 59 -1.88 -14.97 -2.10
CA TRP A 59 -2.95 -14.08 -1.67
C TRP A 59 -2.95 -13.84 -0.17
N GLU A 60 -2.76 -14.89 0.63
CA GLU A 60 -2.63 -14.79 2.09
C GLU A 60 -1.39 -13.98 2.51
N GLY A 61 -0.28 -14.14 1.80
CA GLY A 61 0.92 -13.31 1.98
C GLY A 61 0.63 -11.83 1.75
N ILE A 62 0.00 -11.50 0.62
CA ILE A 62 -0.43 -10.14 0.28
C ILE A 62 -1.34 -9.55 1.37
N LEU A 63 -2.36 -10.30 1.79
CA LEU A 63 -3.29 -9.85 2.82
C LEU A 63 -2.60 -9.65 4.18
N THR A 64 -1.64 -10.50 4.53
CA THR A 64 -0.87 -10.37 5.76
C THR A 64 -0.03 -9.09 5.72
N THR A 65 0.68 -8.84 4.62
CA THR A 65 1.45 -7.61 4.42
C THR A 65 0.55 -6.37 4.50
N ALA A 66 -0.63 -6.40 3.87
CA ALA A 66 -1.59 -5.29 3.91
C ALA A 66 -2.08 -4.99 5.34
N LYS A 67 -2.39 -6.03 6.12
CA LYS A 67 -2.82 -5.90 7.53
C LYS A 67 -1.72 -5.32 8.42
N GLU A 68 -0.47 -5.70 8.19
CA GLU A 68 0.67 -5.15 8.93
C GLU A 68 1.02 -3.71 8.51
N PHE A 69 0.73 -3.36 7.26
CA PHE A 69 0.98 -2.05 6.69
C PHE A 69 0.06 -0.98 7.28
N LEU A 70 -1.24 -1.25 7.35
CA LEU A 70 -2.27 -0.30 7.82
C LEU A 70 -1.90 0.41 9.15
N PRO A 71 -1.68 -0.30 10.28
CA PRO A 71 -1.43 0.36 11.55
C PRO A 71 -0.14 1.18 11.56
N LYS A 72 0.87 0.79 10.76
CA LYS A 72 2.12 1.53 10.65
C LYS A 72 1.89 2.85 9.91
N ALA A 73 1.23 2.80 8.76
CA ALA A 73 0.93 4.00 7.97
C ALA A 73 0.04 5.00 8.72
N LEU A 74 -0.99 4.52 9.42
CA LEU A 74 -1.87 5.38 10.23
C LEU A 74 -1.10 6.08 11.37
N ARG A 75 -0.24 5.35 12.08
CA ARG A 75 0.57 5.91 13.16
C ARG A 75 1.59 6.93 12.68
N ASP A 76 2.23 6.68 11.53
CA ASP A 76 3.20 7.60 10.95
C ASP A 76 2.54 8.94 10.61
N GLU A 77 1.32 8.91 10.05
CA GLU A 77 0.53 10.12 9.78
C GLU A 77 0.08 10.83 11.06
N ASP A 78 -0.45 10.09 12.05
CA ASP A 78 -0.84 10.68 13.34
C ASP A 78 0.35 11.40 14.01
N SER A 79 1.54 10.79 13.96
CA SER A 79 2.77 11.36 14.51
C SER A 79 3.20 12.63 13.76
N PHE A 80 3.04 12.65 12.43
CA PHE A 80 3.35 13.83 11.60
C PHE A 80 2.42 15.00 11.94
N GLN A 81 1.12 14.76 12.04
CA GLN A 81 0.13 15.78 12.40
C GLN A 81 0.36 16.33 13.81
N GLU A 82 0.72 15.49 14.79
CA GLU A 82 1.07 15.93 16.13
C GLU A 82 2.30 16.83 16.17
N TRP A 83 3.34 16.49 15.40
CA TRP A 83 4.55 17.30 15.32
C TRP A 83 4.28 18.66 14.67
N TYR A 84 3.60 18.67 13.53
CA TYR A 84 3.24 19.89 12.81
C TYR A 84 2.35 20.82 13.66
N GLY A 85 1.38 20.26 14.38
CA GLY A 85 0.51 21.01 15.29
C GLY A 85 1.21 21.58 16.53
N LYS A 86 2.38 21.03 16.92
CA LYS A 86 3.20 21.56 18.02
C LYS A 86 4.09 22.73 17.57
N GLU A 87 4.65 22.67 16.36
CA GLU A 87 5.48 23.77 15.81
C GLU A 87 4.66 24.96 15.30
N SER A 88 3.37 24.75 15.01
CA SER A 88 2.45 25.80 14.55
C SER A 88 1.84 26.65 15.68
N LYS A 89 2.20 26.39 16.94
CA LYS A 89 1.75 27.22 18.08
C LYS A 89 2.73 28.38 18.29
N PRO A 90 2.27 29.64 18.29
CA PRO A 90 3.12 30.81 18.49
C PRO A 90 3.73 30.88 19.90
#